data_AF-W7SF65-F1
#
_entry.id   AF-W7SF65-F1
#
_cell.length_a   1.000
_cell.length_b   1.000
_cell.length_c   1.000
_cell.angle_alpha   90.00
_cell.angle_beta   90.00
_cell.angle_gamma   90.00
#
_symmetry.space_group_name_H-M   'P 1'
#
loop_
_entity.id
_entity.type
_entity.pdbx_description
1 polymer ?
#
loop_
_entity_poly.entity_id
_entity_poly.type
_entity_poly.pdbx_seq_one_letter_code
_entity_poly.pdbx_strand_id
1 'polypeptide(L)'
;MEDRPIPELISELIKHARMERGLSQTGLAMTLAEVSGQDTVTRSEVSRWERGKRIPTRHWLRWLSEVLGLSLERLEYAATFSRRFRAVKSVTDVLPMAGRGSAEPGAIPRQTSNEVTINVDHDRNTFRAPGAK
;
A
#
# COMPACT_ATOMS: atom_id res chain seq x y z
N MET A 1 -9.62 -27.55 -7.84
CA MET A 1 -10.56 -26.42 -8.05
C MET A 1 -9.69 -25.18 -8.05
N GLU A 2 -9.28 -24.76 -9.23
CA GLU A 2 -8.38 -23.64 -9.43
C GLU A 2 -8.91 -22.40 -8.73
N ASP A 3 -8.27 -22.05 -7.63
CA ASP A 3 -8.37 -20.77 -6.95
C ASP A 3 -7.80 -19.73 -7.93
N ARG A 4 -8.63 -19.29 -8.88
CA ARG A 4 -8.26 -18.20 -9.78
C ARG A 4 -8.06 -17.00 -8.86
N PRO A 5 -6.83 -16.50 -8.69
CA PRO A 5 -6.59 -15.45 -7.72
C PRO A 5 -7.40 -14.23 -8.15
N ILE A 6 -8.33 -13.80 -7.30
CA ILE A 6 -9.02 -12.52 -7.48
C ILE A 6 -7.92 -11.47 -7.69
N PRO A 7 -7.98 -10.63 -8.73
CA PRO A 7 -6.94 -9.65 -8.99
C PRO A 7 -6.94 -8.60 -7.88
N GLU A 8 -6.17 -8.88 -6.84
CA GLU A 8 -5.94 -8.00 -5.70
C GLU A 8 -4.66 -7.20 -5.89
N LEU A 9 -4.64 -6.00 -5.34
CA LEU A 9 -3.42 -5.20 -5.31
C LEU A 9 -2.43 -5.85 -4.33
N ILE A 10 -1.14 -5.83 -4.68
CA ILE A 10 -0.09 -6.39 -3.83
C ILE A 10 -0.07 -5.73 -2.45
N SER A 11 -0.49 -4.46 -2.38
CA SER A 11 -0.63 -3.72 -1.13
C SER A 11 -1.64 -4.34 -0.18
N GLU A 12 -2.82 -4.71 -0.69
CA GLU A 12 -3.87 -5.34 0.12
C GLU A 12 -3.51 -6.79 0.43
N LEU A 13 -2.94 -7.53 -0.53
CA LEU A 13 -2.48 -8.91 -0.29
C LEU A 13 -1.47 -8.99 0.86
N ILE A 14 -0.45 -8.14 0.86
CA ILE A 14 0.55 -8.09 1.95
C ILE A 14 -0.13 -7.75 3.28
N LYS A 15 -1.02 -6.76 3.29
CA LYS A 15 -1.73 -6.31 4.48
C LYS A 15 -2.63 -7.41 5.05
N HIS A 16 -3.41 -8.08 4.20
CA HIS A 16 -4.31 -9.17 4.61
C HIS A 16 -3.52 -10.35 5.16
N ALA A 17 -2.52 -10.85 4.43
CA ALA A 17 -1.70 -11.97 4.89
C ALA A 17 -0.94 -11.64 6.19
N ARG A 18 -0.51 -10.38 6.36
CA ARG A 18 0.07 -9.94 7.63
C ARG A 18 -0.94 -10.01 8.77
N MET A 19 -2.17 -9.52 8.56
CA MET A 19 -3.23 -9.51 9.57
C MET A 19 -3.69 -10.93 9.93
N GLU A 20 -3.83 -11.83 8.96
CA GLU A 20 -4.15 -13.25 9.18
C GLU A 20 -3.12 -13.95 10.08
N ARG A 21 -1.85 -13.55 9.98
CA ARG A 21 -0.76 -14.05 10.83
C ARG A 21 -0.64 -13.34 12.18
N GLY A 22 -1.49 -12.35 12.46
CA GLY A 22 -1.42 -11.54 13.68
C GLY A 22 -0.15 -10.67 13.78
N LEU A 23 0.56 -10.45 12.66
CA LEU A 23 1.81 -9.70 12.65
C LEU A 23 1.54 -8.20 12.61
N SER A 24 2.32 -7.42 13.37
CA SER A 24 2.38 -5.96 13.19
C SER A 24 3.27 -5.60 12.00
N GLN A 25 3.19 -4.36 11.48
CA GLN A 25 4.11 -3.90 10.42
C GLN A 25 5.58 -4.00 10.85
N THR A 26 5.87 -3.71 12.12
CA THR A 26 7.21 -3.87 12.70
C THR A 26 7.58 -5.34 12.81
N GLY A 27 6.66 -6.20 13.25
CA GLY A 27 6.89 -7.64 13.32
C GLY A 27 7.23 -8.24 11.96
N LEU A 28 6.48 -7.88 10.92
CA LEU A 28 6.79 -8.29 9.55
C LEU A 28 8.17 -7.79 9.08
N ALA A 29 8.53 -6.54 9.38
CA ALA A 29 9.85 -6.01 9.04
C ALA A 29 10.98 -6.76 9.76
N MET A 30 10.82 -7.04 11.06
CA MET A 30 11.80 -7.79 11.85
C MET A 30 11.97 -9.22 11.32
N THR A 31 10.87 -9.93 11.08
CA THR A 31 10.93 -11.29 10.52
C THR A 31 11.55 -11.29 9.13
N LEU A 32 11.26 -10.29 8.28
CA LEU A 32 11.91 -10.16 6.97
C LEU A 32 13.42 -9.88 7.09
N ALA A 33 13.84 -9.03 8.03
CA ALA A 33 15.26 -8.75 8.27
C ALA A 33 16.00 -10.00 8.78
N GLU A 34 15.35 -10.77 9.66
CA GLU A 34 15.87 -12.02 10.20
C GLU A 34 16.06 -13.09 9.11
N VAL A 35 15.04 -13.35 8.28
CA VAL A 35 15.15 -14.38 7.22
C VAL A 35 16.04 -13.94 6.05
N SER A 36 16.02 -12.66 5.70
CA SER A 36 16.82 -12.16 4.57
C SER A 36 18.29 -11.92 4.93
N GLY A 37 18.61 -11.85 6.23
CA GLY A 37 19.92 -11.41 6.72
C GLY A 37 20.25 -9.95 6.38
N GLN A 38 19.26 -9.17 5.93
CA GLN A 38 19.43 -7.78 5.51
C GLN A 38 18.55 -6.84 6.33
N ASP A 39 19.16 -5.98 7.14
CA ASP A 39 18.46 -4.93 7.92
C ASP A 39 18.00 -3.73 7.06
N THR A 40 17.86 -3.93 5.76
CA THR A 40 17.45 -2.87 4.82
C THR A 40 15.93 -2.71 4.77
N VAL A 41 15.18 -3.67 5.28
CA VAL A 41 13.71 -3.62 5.36
C VAL A 41 13.27 -3.05 6.71
N THR A 42 12.62 -1.89 6.66
CA THR A 42 12.11 -1.21 7.86
C THR A 42 10.59 -1.23 7.89
N ARG A 43 10.00 -0.97 9.06
CA ARG A 43 8.55 -0.75 9.20
C ARG A 43 8.02 0.26 8.17
N SER A 44 8.76 1.34 7.92
CA SER A 44 8.38 2.38 6.95
C SER A 44 8.31 1.84 5.52
N GLU A 45 9.19 0.90 5.18
CA GLU A 45 9.20 0.23 3.89
C GLU A 45 7.98 -0.69 3.73
N VAL A 46 7.69 -1.50 4.75
CA VAL A 46 6.45 -2.31 4.83
C VAL A 46 5.20 -1.43 4.69
N SER A 47 5.16 -0.30 5.41
CA SER A 47 4.06 0.67 5.30
C SER A 47 3.92 1.25 3.89
N ARG A 48 5.02 1.47 3.15
CA ARG A 48 4.95 1.93 1.75
C ARG A 48 4.39 0.87 0.83
N TRP A 49 4.69 -0.41 1.07
CA TRP A 49 4.14 -1.53 0.31
C TRP A 49 2.66 -1.70 0.56
N GLU A 50 2.22 -1.72 1.83
CA GLU A 50 0.81 -1.87 2.21
C GLU A 50 -0.08 -0.70 1.75
N ARG A 51 0.49 0.48 1.53
CA ARG A 51 -0.23 1.64 0.97
C ARG A 51 -0.17 1.72 -0.56
N GLY A 52 0.52 0.78 -1.21
CA GLY A 52 0.73 0.80 -2.65
C GLY A 52 1.60 1.97 -3.15
N LYS A 53 2.30 2.69 -2.25
CA LYS A 53 3.23 3.76 -2.66
C LYS A 53 4.46 3.19 -3.35
N ARG A 54 4.87 1.99 -2.97
CA ARG A 54 5.98 1.25 -3.57
C ARG A 54 5.58 -0.19 -3.79
N ILE A 55 5.93 -0.74 -4.95
CA ILE A 55 5.74 -2.15 -5.25
C ILE A 55 7.05 -2.87 -4.87
N PRO A 56 7.01 -3.93 -4.04
CA PRO A 56 8.21 -4.67 -3.68
C PRO A 56 8.93 -5.23 -4.91
N THR A 57 10.26 -5.27 -4.86
CA THR A 57 11.08 -5.90 -5.91
C THR A 57 10.99 -7.43 -5.79
N ARG A 58 11.35 -8.13 -6.87
CA ARG A 58 11.31 -9.61 -6.91
C ARG A 58 12.11 -10.27 -5.79
N HIS A 59 13.22 -9.66 -5.36
CA HIS A 59 14.00 -10.12 -4.20
C HIS A 59 13.15 -10.16 -2.93
N TRP A 60 12.44 -9.07 -2.62
CA TRP A 60 11.55 -9.00 -1.46
C TRP A 60 10.32 -9.89 -1.59
N LEU A 61 9.81 -10.13 -2.81
CA LEU A 61 8.70 -11.06 -3.02
C LEU A 61 9.05 -12.50 -2.59
N ARG A 62 10.31 -12.92 -2.77
CA ARG A 62 10.76 -14.25 -2.31
C ARG A 62 10.70 -14.36 -0.79
N TRP A 63 11.23 -13.37 -0.08
CA TRP A 63 11.16 -13.36 1.39
C TRP A 63 9.74 -13.18 1.91
N LEU A 64 8.92 -12.36 1.25
CA LEU A 64 7.50 -12.23 1.58
C LEU A 64 6.75 -13.54 1.38
N SER A 65 7.06 -14.32 0.33
CA SER A 65 6.48 -15.64 0.10
C SER A 65 6.76 -16.58 1.28
N GLU A 66 8.00 -16.57 1.77
CA GLU A 66 8.42 -17.40 2.92
C GLU A 66 7.76 -16.94 4.23
N VAL A 67 7.83 -15.64 4.55
CA VAL A 67 7.33 -15.09 5.83
C VAL A 67 5.81 -15.08 5.90
N LEU A 68 5.13 -14.82 4.77
CA LEU A 68 3.67 -14.78 4.71
C LEU A 68 3.05 -16.12 4.29
N GLY A 69 3.87 -17.10 3.90
CA GLY A 69 3.41 -18.41 3.41
C GLY A 69 2.49 -18.32 2.20
N LEU A 70 2.69 -17.29 1.37
CA LEU A 70 1.98 -17.09 0.11
C LEU A 70 2.80 -17.69 -1.02
N SER A 71 2.17 -18.14 -2.10
CA SER A 71 2.93 -18.56 -3.28
C SER A 71 3.62 -17.35 -3.93
N LEU A 72 4.88 -17.53 -4.33
CA LEU A 72 5.66 -16.49 -5.02
C LEU A 72 4.95 -16.03 -6.31
N GLU A 73 4.34 -16.97 -7.05
CA GLU A 73 3.60 -16.68 -8.27
C GLU A 73 2.41 -15.74 -8.03
N ARG A 74 1.64 -15.95 -6.94
CA ARG A 74 0.53 -15.06 -6.57
C ARG A 74 1.03 -13.64 -6.28
N LEU A 75 2.15 -13.52 -5.56
CA LEU A 75 2.79 -12.23 -5.27
C LEU A 75 3.30 -11.54 -6.54
N GLU A 76 3.92 -12.28 -7.47
CA GLU A 76 4.40 -11.74 -8.75
C GLU A 76 3.24 -11.29 -9.66
N TYR A 77 2.14 -12.04 -9.67
CA TYR A 77 0.91 -11.69 -10.37
C TYR A 77 0.29 -10.40 -9.80
N ALA A 78 0.12 -10.33 -8.48
CA ALA A 78 -0.39 -9.14 -7.79
C ALA A 78 0.51 -7.91 -8.00
N ALA A 79 1.84 -8.08 -8.02
CA ALA A 79 2.79 -7.02 -8.31
C ALA A 79 2.63 -6.50 -9.75
N THR A 80 2.46 -7.40 -10.72
CA THR A 80 2.26 -7.06 -12.13
C THR A 80 0.93 -6.36 -12.35
N PHE A 81 -0.13 -6.88 -11.74
CA PHE A 81 -1.45 -6.25 -11.72
C PHE A 81 -1.39 -4.85 -11.13
N SER A 82 -0.70 -4.67 -10.00
CA SER A 82 -0.54 -3.37 -9.32
C SER A 82 0.25 -2.36 -10.15
N ARG A 83 1.30 -2.82 -10.87
CA ARG A 83 2.04 -1.97 -11.84
C ARG A 83 1.13 -1.49 -12.95
N ARG A 84 0.32 -2.39 -13.52
CA ARG A 84 -0.62 -2.07 -14.59
C ARG A 84 -1.73 -1.15 -14.11
N PHE A 85 -2.29 -1.40 -12.93
CA PHE A 85 -3.31 -0.58 -12.29
C PHE A 85 -2.81 0.85 -12.05
N ARG A 86 -1.55 1.02 -11.61
CA ARG A 86 -0.93 2.35 -11.45
C ARG A 86 -0.82 3.10 -12.78
N ALA A 87 -0.46 2.40 -13.86
CA ALA A 87 -0.37 3.01 -15.19
C ALA A 87 -1.75 3.47 -15.66
N VAL A 88 -2.79 2.65 -15.50
CA VAL A 88 -4.17 3.01 -15.88
C VAL A 88 -4.68 4.16 -15.02
N LYS A 89 -4.50 4.10 -13.69
CA LYS A 89 -4.90 5.18 -12.78
C LYS A 89 -4.23 6.50 -13.16
N SER A 90 -2.94 6.47 -13.46
CA SER A 90 -2.21 7.67 -13.90
C SER A 90 -2.74 8.24 -15.21
N VAL A 91 -3.15 7.41 -16.17
CA VAL A 91 -3.75 7.89 -17.43
C VAL A 91 -5.12 8.52 -17.16
N THR A 92 -5.94 7.89 -16.31
CA THR A 92 -7.24 8.44 -15.90
C THR A 92 -7.08 9.74 -15.10
N ASP A 93 -6.08 9.85 -14.22
CA ASP A 93 -5.79 11.05 -13.43
C ASP A 93 -5.29 12.22 -14.33
N VAL A 94 -4.64 11.92 -15.47
CA VAL A 94 -4.11 12.93 -16.41
C VAL A 94 -5.14 13.36 -17.46
N LEU A 95 -6.19 12.56 -17.71
CA LEU A 95 -7.23 12.92 -18.66
C LEU A 95 -8.39 13.63 -17.94
N PRO A 96 -8.51 14.98 -18.00
CA PRO A 96 -9.82 15.57 -17.81
C PRO A 96 -10.68 15.03 -18.96
N MET A 97 -11.70 14.25 -18.64
CA MET A 97 -12.77 13.95 -19.59
C MET A 97 -13.43 15.28 -19.97
N ALA A 98 -12.85 15.94 -20.98
CA ALA A 98 -13.37 17.14 -21.57
C ALA A 98 -14.77 16.84 -22.10
N GLY A 99 -15.67 17.76 -21.76
CA GLY A 99 -17.10 17.59 -21.88
C GLY A 99 -17.55 17.27 -23.30
N ARG A 100 -18.56 16.42 -23.38
CA ARG A 100 -19.50 16.43 -24.49
C ARG A 100 -20.80 17.02 -23.96
N GLY A 101 -21.02 18.30 -24.21
CA GLY A 101 -22.25 18.99 -23.84
C GLY A 101 -22.08 20.51 -23.82
N SER A 102 -22.19 21.12 -24.99
CA SER A 102 -22.33 22.56 -25.17
C SER A 102 -23.50 23.14 -24.36
N ALA A 103 -23.26 24.17 -23.56
CA ALA A 103 -24.20 25.24 -23.27
C ALA A 103 -23.43 26.49 -22.79
N GLU A 104 -23.67 27.58 -23.51
CA GLU A 104 -23.04 28.91 -23.49
C GLU A 104 -23.41 29.76 -22.22
N PRO A 105 -22.91 31.01 -22.07
CA PRO A 105 -22.28 31.55 -20.88
C PRO A 105 -23.20 32.39 -20.00
N GLY A 106 -22.79 32.57 -18.73
CA GLY A 106 -23.23 33.70 -17.92
C GLY A 106 -23.52 33.35 -16.47
N ALA A 107 -22.49 33.40 -15.62
CA ALA A 107 -22.57 33.90 -14.24
C ALA A 107 -21.22 33.68 -13.55
N ILE A 108 -20.51 34.77 -13.24
CA ILE A 108 -19.48 34.76 -12.20
C ILE A 108 -20.15 35.17 -10.90
N PRO A 109 -20.04 34.38 -9.82
CA PRO A 109 -20.00 34.94 -8.49
C PRO A 109 -18.63 34.71 -7.84
N ARG A 110 -17.91 35.84 -7.69
CA ARG A 110 -17.15 36.32 -6.52
C ARG A 110 -16.68 35.31 -5.47
N GLN A 111 -15.36 35.35 -5.28
CA GLN A 111 -14.54 34.80 -4.20
C GLN A 111 -15.07 35.19 -2.80
N THR A 112 -14.99 34.27 -1.82
CA THR A 112 -14.58 34.60 -0.44
C THR A 112 -13.86 33.42 0.24
N SER A 113 -12.79 33.80 0.95
CA SER A 113 -12.14 33.18 2.11
C SER A 113 -11.57 31.75 2.08
N ASN A 114 -10.25 31.74 1.99
CA ASN A 114 -9.33 31.01 2.86
C ASN A 114 -9.91 30.60 4.23
N GLU A 115 -9.70 29.34 4.61
CA GLU A 115 -9.18 29.04 5.95
C GLU A 115 -8.23 27.83 5.90
N VAL A 116 -7.02 28.06 6.42
CA VAL A 116 -5.95 27.09 6.66
C VAL A 116 -6.28 26.35 7.96
N THR A 117 -6.21 25.03 7.98
CA THR A 117 -5.70 24.28 9.16
C THR A 117 -5.14 22.92 8.74
N ILE A 118 -3.82 22.90 8.67
CA ILE A 118 -2.94 21.76 8.89
C ILE A 118 -3.29 21.08 10.23
N ASN A 119 -3.61 19.78 10.23
CA ASN A 119 -3.41 18.94 11.41
C ASN A 119 -2.82 17.58 11.01
N VAL A 120 -1.51 17.49 11.24
CA VAL A 120 -0.73 16.26 11.24
C VAL A 120 -0.84 15.70 12.64
N ASP A 121 -1.73 14.74 12.86
CA ASP A 121 -1.75 14.01 14.12
C ASP A 121 -0.84 12.78 14.02
N HIS A 122 0.25 12.88 14.79
CA HIS A 122 1.34 11.93 14.91
C HIS A 122 1.14 11.18 16.23
N ASP A 123 0.24 10.20 16.26
CA ASP A 123 0.07 9.42 17.50
C ASP A 123 1.22 8.40 17.63
N ARG A 124 2.09 8.70 18.59
CA ARG A 124 3.17 7.86 19.07
C ARG A 124 2.60 6.86 20.07
N ASN A 125 3.03 5.61 19.89
CA ASN A 125 3.52 4.76 20.97
C ASN A 125 2.55 4.40 22.12
N THR A 126 2.12 3.14 22.15
CA THR A 126 2.03 2.42 23.43
C THR A 126 2.47 0.98 23.24
N PHE A 127 3.79 0.75 23.34
CA PHE A 127 4.33 -0.57 23.70
C PHE A 127 4.34 -0.66 25.23
N ARG A 128 3.53 -1.55 25.80
CA ARG A 128 3.54 -1.88 27.24
C ARG A 128 4.07 -3.30 27.39
N ALA A 129 5.27 -3.44 27.95
CA ALA A 129 5.82 -4.72 28.40
C ALA A 129 5.18 -5.15 29.74
N PRO A 130 4.90 -6.44 29.98
CA PRO A 130 4.61 -6.96 31.31
C PRO A 130 5.92 -7.29 32.07
N GLY A 131 5.97 -6.87 33.32
CA GLY A 131 7.14 -6.89 34.20
C GLY A 131 7.63 -8.28 34.61
N ALA A 132 8.94 -8.34 34.86
CA ALA A 132 9.62 -9.40 35.57
C ALA A 132 9.31 -9.30 37.07
N LYS A 133 9.14 -10.47 37.70
CA LYS A 133 9.10 -10.68 39.15
C LYS A 133 10.51 -10.77 39.71
#